data_AF-A0A553FS18-F1
#
_entry.id   AF-A0A553FS18-F1
#
_cell.length_a   1.000
_cell.length_b   1.000
_cell.length_c   1.000
_cell.angle_alpha   90.00
_cell.angle_beta   90.00
_cell.angle_gamma   90.00
#
_symmetry.space_group_name_H-M   'P 1'
#
loop_
_entity.id
_entity.type
_entity.pdbx_description
1 polymer ?
#
loop_
_entity_poly.entity_id
_entity_poly.type
_entity_poly.pdbx_seq_one_letter_code
_entity_poly.pdbx_strand_id
1 'polypeptide(L)'
;MKTKALLLFGLFIGSFLTFTSCGDDDSGSVNLDSNLVAQWETEVEEARQLAANSQEGSLPGDYFPGAIAQLEEEIAKAQDIFDRATADIRIESALLVLEFALKEFEVSLVQEAIPLFSNLASEMLSTVPDAALSPDEFTAEFRVRLQSYDADQIVADMVGTLNQVSGLNTSGWAIRYFTTPFANTGVVDFIIGVGPEAPFFVEPDVPDYIIPLNEWVHIAATYNNQNMKLYIDGVKLLEFDSPLPMNPDPAGSFFRIGNSVFKDGRYTNGNIIDVRFWDVERTEEEINDNLSDFLEPPFDHPNLKLYFPLNANLGKVLTDETKTYKVDVAGVTWQEQ
;
A
#
# COMPACT_ATOMS: atom_id res chain seq x y z
N MET A 1 6.09 15.95 7.97
CA MET A 1 7.58 16.00 7.90
C MET A 1 7.95 16.75 6.62
N LYS A 2 9.08 17.47 6.57
CA LYS A 2 9.40 18.46 5.51
C LYS A 2 9.44 17.81 4.12
N THR A 3 8.41 18.04 3.31
CA THR A 3 8.38 17.76 1.87
C THR A 3 9.46 18.61 1.20
N LYS A 4 10.65 18.05 0.98
CA LYS A 4 11.58 18.61 0.00
C LYS A 4 10.95 18.33 -1.35
N ALA A 5 10.19 19.31 -1.86
CA ALA A 5 9.91 19.39 -3.28
C ALA A 5 11.25 19.35 -4.00
N LEU A 6 11.55 18.22 -4.65
CA LEU A 6 12.69 18.09 -5.54
C LEU A 6 12.48 19.15 -6.62
N LEU A 7 13.40 20.10 -6.72
CA LEU A 7 13.34 21.17 -7.70
C LEU A 7 13.21 20.54 -9.09
N LEU A 8 12.20 21.00 -9.83
CA LEU A 8 12.06 20.80 -11.26
C LEU A 8 13.43 20.96 -11.95
N PHE A 9 13.92 19.90 -12.59
CA PHE A 9 14.86 20.05 -13.69
C PHE A 9 14.10 20.62 -14.88
N GLY A 10 13.91 21.94 -14.86
CA GLY A 10 13.50 22.67 -16.05
C GLY A 10 14.55 22.49 -17.13
N LEU A 11 14.13 21.99 -18.31
CA LEU A 11 14.91 21.96 -19.54
C LEU A 11 15.74 23.25 -19.68
N PHE A 12 17.05 23.16 -19.48
CA PHE A 12 17.97 24.22 -19.86
C PHE A 12 18.27 24.09 -21.35
N ILE A 13 17.37 24.60 -22.19
CA ILE A 13 17.71 24.89 -23.60
C ILE A 13 18.54 26.18 -23.62
N GLY A 14 19.83 26.05 -23.34
CA GLY A 14 20.81 27.12 -23.47
C GLY A 14 21.23 27.33 -24.92
N SER A 15 20.47 28.16 -25.64
CA SER A 15 20.91 28.71 -26.93
C SER A 15 21.88 29.87 -26.67
N PHE A 16 23.18 29.78 -27.05
CA PHE A 16 23.89 30.87 -27.75
C PHE A 16 25.36 30.63 -28.15
N LEU A 17 25.61 31.00 -29.41
CA LEU A 17 26.77 31.59 -30.08
C LEU A 17 28.20 30.99 -30.01
N THR A 18 28.73 30.85 -31.23
CA THR A 18 30.06 30.41 -31.62
C THR A 18 31.15 31.43 -31.31
N PHE A 19 32.32 30.93 -30.92
CA PHE A 19 33.60 31.57 -31.21
C PHE A 19 34.57 30.56 -31.80
N THR A 20 35.12 30.92 -32.96
CA THR A 20 36.24 30.22 -33.60
C THR A 20 37.52 30.51 -32.81
N SER A 21 38.29 29.47 -32.51
CA SER A 21 39.67 29.60 -32.09
C SER A 21 40.50 28.69 -32.98
N CYS A 22 41.33 29.32 -33.81
CA CYS A 22 42.26 28.65 -34.71
C CYS A 22 43.60 28.53 -33.99
N GLY A 23 44.12 27.31 -33.89
CA GLY A 23 45.46 27.01 -33.38
C GLY A 23 45.87 25.64 -33.90
N ASP A 24 46.59 25.65 -35.03
CA ASP A 24 47.26 24.47 -35.59
C ASP A 24 48.34 23.99 -34.61
N ASP A 25 48.28 22.72 -34.20
CA ASP A 25 49.46 21.88 -33.92
C ASP A 25 49.03 20.40 -33.81
N ASP A 26 49.45 19.61 -34.80
CA ASP A 26 49.25 18.17 -34.96
C ASP A 26 49.95 17.37 -33.83
N SER A 27 49.24 17.19 -32.72
CA SER A 27 48.99 15.87 -32.16
C SER A 27 47.48 15.69 -32.23
N GLY A 28 46.96 14.54 -32.62
CA GLY A 28 45.52 14.32 -32.81
C GLY A 28 44.72 14.38 -31.50
N SER A 29 44.76 15.51 -30.79
CA SER A 29 43.93 15.84 -29.65
C SER A 29 42.56 16.16 -30.20
N VAL A 30 41.60 15.31 -29.89
CA VAL A 30 40.19 15.65 -30.08
C VAL A 30 39.92 16.89 -29.23
N ASN A 31 39.64 18.01 -29.89
CA ASN A 31 39.21 19.23 -29.20
C ASN A 31 37.69 19.16 -29.03
N LEU A 32 37.26 18.61 -27.90
CA LEU A 32 35.85 18.54 -27.50
C LEU A 32 35.41 19.91 -26.95
N ASP A 33 34.15 20.27 -27.13
CA ASP A 33 33.59 21.49 -26.52
C ASP A 33 33.69 21.41 -24.99
N SER A 34 34.50 22.28 -24.40
CA SER A 34 34.71 22.35 -22.96
C SER A 34 33.42 22.63 -22.18
N ASN A 35 32.42 23.28 -22.79
CA ASN A 35 31.13 23.52 -22.14
C ASN A 35 30.31 22.23 -22.06
N LEU A 36 30.30 21.41 -23.12
CA LEU A 36 29.62 20.10 -23.11
C LEU A 36 30.28 19.15 -22.13
N VAL A 37 31.62 19.17 -22.04
CA VAL A 37 32.36 18.40 -21.02
C VAL A 37 31.97 18.83 -19.61
N ALA A 38 31.96 20.14 -19.34
CA ALA A 38 31.58 20.66 -18.02
C ALA A 38 30.12 20.37 -17.67
N GLN A 39 29.22 20.42 -18.65
CA GLN A 39 27.81 20.02 -18.48
C GLN A 39 27.71 18.55 -18.08
N TRP A 40 28.37 17.66 -18.82
CA TRP A 40 28.41 16.22 -18.50
C TRP A 40 28.94 15.97 -17.08
N GLU A 41 30.09 16.56 -16.72
CA GLU A 41 30.70 16.38 -15.39
C GLU A 41 29.75 16.80 -14.26
N THR A 42 28.95 17.84 -14.48
CA THR A 42 27.95 18.31 -13.51
C THR A 42 26.78 17.33 -13.41
N GLU A 43 26.14 17.01 -14.55
CA GLU A 43 24.91 16.20 -14.57
C GLU A 43 25.16 14.75 -14.11
N VAL A 44 26.29 14.14 -14.49
CA VAL A 44 26.61 12.77 -14.08
C VAL A 44 26.86 12.68 -12.56
N GLU A 45 27.47 13.70 -11.96
CA GLU A 45 27.68 13.74 -10.52
C GLU A 45 26.37 13.96 -9.77
N GLU A 46 25.51 14.87 -10.26
CA GLU A 46 24.17 15.07 -9.69
C GLU A 46 23.33 13.79 -9.75
N ALA A 47 23.38 13.04 -10.86
CA ALA A 47 22.68 11.77 -11.00
C ALA A 47 23.21 10.69 -10.02
N ARG A 48 24.53 10.63 -9.80
CA ARG A 48 25.13 9.73 -8.80
C ARG A 48 24.75 10.11 -7.39
N GLN A 49 24.73 11.40 -7.07
CA GLN A 49 24.28 11.88 -5.77
C GLN A 49 22.79 11.61 -5.55
N LEU A 50 21.96 11.74 -6.59
CA LEU A 50 20.55 11.37 -6.52
C LEU A 50 20.42 9.89 -6.15
N ALA A 51 21.04 8.99 -6.92
CA ALA A 51 21.02 7.55 -6.65
C ALA A 51 21.50 7.21 -5.22
N ALA A 52 22.61 7.81 -4.77
CA ALA A 52 23.20 7.56 -3.46
C ALA A 52 22.36 8.06 -2.26
N ASN A 53 21.54 9.08 -2.46
CA ASN A 53 20.70 9.67 -1.41
C ASN A 53 19.23 9.22 -1.49
N SER A 54 18.88 8.44 -2.51
CA SER A 54 17.54 7.86 -2.67
C SER A 54 17.34 6.64 -1.80
N GLN A 55 16.08 6.37 -1.48
CA GLN A 55 15.65 5.18 -0.75
C GLN A 55 14.66 4.40 -1.61
N GLU A 56 14.80 3.08 -1.64
CA GLU A 56 13.81 2.20 -2.26
C GLU A 56 12.85 1.66 -1.21
N GLY A 57 11.59 1.49 -1.60
CA GLY A 57 10.55 1.00 -0.69
C GLY A 57 9.16 1.12 -1.28
N SER A 58 8.17 0.98 -0.39
CA SER A 58 6.75 1.00 -0.71
C SER A 58 6.03 2.20 -0.12
N LEU A 59 6.75 3.08 0.59
CA LEU A 59 6.17 4.27 1.20
C LEU A 59 6.20 5.45 0.23
N PRO A 60 5.24 6.38 0.31
CA PRO A 60 5.30 7.62 -0.45
C PRO A 60 6.62 8.37 -0.25
N GLY A 61 7.23 8.76 -1.36
CA GLY A 61 8.55 9.39 -1.39
C GLY A 61 9.74 8.44 -1.55
N ASP A 62 9.54 7.13 -1.38
CA ASP A 62 10.52 6.13 -1.81
C ASP A 62 10.51 5.96 -3.33
N TYR A 63 11.50 5.27 -3.87
CA TYR A 63 11.52 4.76 -5.23
C TYR A 63 11.16 3.27 -5.27
N PHE A 64 10.59 2.79 -6.38
CA PHE A 64 10.29 1.36 -6.50
C PHE A 64 11.55 0.49 -6.33
N PRO A 65 11.44 -0.70 -5.71
CA PRO A 65 12.56 -1.63 -5.59
C PRO A 65 13.22 -1.94 -6.94
N GLY A 66 14.55 -1.79 -7.01
CA GLY A 66 15.36 -1.95 -8.22
C GLY A 66 15.56 -0.69 -9.06
N ALA A 67 14.84 0.41 -8.78
CA ALA A 67 14.98 1.66 -9.52
C ALA A 67 16.38 2.29 -9.38
N ILE A 68 16.99 2.24 -8.20
CA ILE A 68 18.33 2.79 -7.95
C ILE A 68 19.36 2.00 -8.75
N ALA A 69 19.28 0.66 -8.70
CA ALA A 69 20.20 -0.20 -9.46
C ALA A 69 20.08 0.02 -10.97
N GLN A 70 18.86 0.21 -11.48
CA GLN A 70 18.62 0.54 -12.89
C GLN A 70 19.23 1.91 -13.25
N LEU A 71 19.05 2.94 -12.41
CA LEU A 71 19.66 4.24 -12.62
C LEU A 71 21.19 4.16 -12.63
N GLU A 72 21.80 3.45 -11.68
CA GLU A 72 23.25 3.25 -11.62
C GLU A 72 23.80 2.54 -12.86
N GLU A 73 23.07 1.53 -13.38
CA GLU A 73 23.43 0.85 -14.62
C GLU A 73 23.42 1.80 -15.83
N GLU A 74 22.39 2.63 -15.95
CA GLU A 74 22.29 3.60 -17.05
C GLU A 74 23.31 4.74 -16.93
N ILE A 75 23.63 5.20 -15.71
CA ILE A 75 24.75 6.13 -15.46
C ILE A 75 26.07 5.52 -15.96
N ALA A 76 26.32 4.23 -15.68
CA ALA A 76 27.52 3.55 -16.14
C ALA A 76 27.57 3.43 -17.69
N LYS A 77 26.43 3.17 -18.34
CA LYS A 77 26.33 3.15 -19.81
C LYS A 77 26.61 4.53 -20.40
N ALA A 78 26.04 5.59 -19.84
CA ALA A 78 26.29 6.96 -20.28
C ALA A 78 27.78 7.34 -20.09
N GLN A 79 28.39 6.95 -18.97
CA GLN A 79 29.82 7.16 -18.72
C GLN A 79 30.71 6.47 -19.77
N ASP A 80 30.41 5.21 -20.14
CA ASP A 80 31.16 4.48 -21.18
C ASP A 80 31.01 5.13 -22.58
N ILE A 81 29.91 5.83 -22.85
CA ILE A 81 29.77 6.65 -24.06
C ILE A 81 30.68 7.88 -23.99
N PHE A 82 30.67 8.58 -22.85
CA PHE A 82 31.49 9.77 -22.62
C PHE A 82 32.99 9.47 -22.66
N ASP A 83 33.46 8.40 -21.99
CA ASP A 83 34.88 8.03 -21.92
C ASP A 83 35.48 7.70 -23.28
N ARG A 84 34.64 7.30 -24.25
CA ARG A 84 35.02 7.01 -25.64
C ARG A 84 34.71 8.16 -26.59
N ALA A 85 34.31 9.32 -26.08
CA ALA A 85 33.93 10.45 -26.91
C ALA A 85 35.14 11.00 -27.67
N THR A 86 35.07 10.91 -29.00
CA THR A 86 36.03 11.55 -29.91
C THR A 86 35.38 12.68 -30.72
N ALA A 87 34.16 13.09 -30.36
CA ALA A 87 33.40 14.17 -30.97
C ALA A 87 32.26 14.61 -30.05
N ASP A 88 31.85 15.88 -30.12
CA ASP A 88 30.81 16.49 -29.28
C ASP A 88 29.48 15.71 -29.30
N ILE A 89 29.08 15.19 -30.47
CA ILE A 89 27.87 14.37 -30.63
C ILE A 89 27.85 13.13 -29.72
N ARG A 90 29.01 12.63 -29.28
CA ARG A 90 29.09 11.51 -28.32
C ARG A 90 28.82 11.97 -26.90
N ILE A 91 29.27 13.18 -26.53
CA ILE A 91 28.93 13.80 -25.25
C ILE A 91 27.42 14.08 -25.22
N GLU A 92 26.86 14.65 -26.29
CA GLU A 92 25.41 14.86 -26.43
C GLU A 92 24.63 13.53 -26.33
N SER A 93 25.16 12.45 -26.90
CA SER A 93 24.55 11.11 -26.77
C SER A 93 24.60 10.58 -25.34
N ALA A 94 25.71 10.81 -24.61
CA ALA A 94 25.84 10.42 -23.21
C ALA A 94 24.85 11.19 -22.32
N LEU A 95 24.76 12.51 -22.52
CA LEU A 95 23.78 13.38 -21.85
C LEU A 95 22.35 12.92 -22.11
N LEU A 96 22.02 12.56 -23.35
CA LEU A 96 20.68 12.07 -23.69
C LEU A 96 20.34 10.75 -22.98
N VAL A 97 21.29 9.82 -22.89
CA VAL A 97 21.10 8.55 -22.15
C VAL A 97 20.85 8.84 -20.67
N LEU A 98 21.64 9.75 -20.09
CA LEU A 98 21.48 10.17 -18.70
C LEU A 98 20.11 10.84 -18.45
N GLU A 99 19.67 11.73 -19.34
CA GLU A 99 18.37 12.40 -19.27
C GLU A 99 17.21 11.38 -19.27
N PHE A 100 17.25 10.38 -20.16
CA PHE A 100 16.24 9.33 -20.17
C PHE A 100 16.25 8.50 -18.89
N ALA A 101 17.43 8.14 -18.38
CA ALA A 101 17.56 7.38 -17.15
C ALA A 101 16.98 8.13 -15.94
N LEU A 102 17.30 9.42 -15.81
CA LEU A 102 16.76 10.28 -14.76
C LEU A 102 15.23 10.41 -14.84
N LYS A 103 14.68 10.51 -16.04
CA LYS A 103 13.23 10.56 -16.25
C LYS A 103 12.55 9.25 -15.86
N GLU A 104 13.12 8.11 -16.21
CA GLU A 104 12.60 6.80 -15.77
C GLU A 104 12.66 6.66 -14.25
N PHE A 105 13.77 7.11 -13.65
CA PHE A 105 13.93 7.11 -12.20
C PHE A 105 12.90 8.02 -11.51
N GLU A 106 12.64 9.22 -12.02
CA GLU A 106 11.60 10.13 -11.50
C GLU A 106 10.20 9.49 -11.55
N VAL A 107 9.88 8.79 -12.64
CA VAL A 107 8.61 8.05 -12.77
C VAL A 107 8.49 6.89 -11.77
N SER A 108 9.62 6.39 -11.26
CA SER A 108 9.63 5.35 -10.24
C SER A 108 9.41 5.86 -8.80
N LEU A 109 9.23 7.17 -8.62
CA LEU A 109 8.87 7.77 -7.33
C LEU A 109 7.47 7.29 -6.91
N VAL A 110 7.39 6.70 -5.73
CA VAL A 110 6.15 6.24 -5.12
C VAL A 110 5.34 7.46 -4.68
N GLN A 111 4.21 7.71 -5.35
CA GLN A 111 3.32 8.82 -5.04
C GLN A 111 2.24 8.41 -4.04
N GLU A 112 1.76 9.39 -3.26
CA GLU A 112 0.62 9.20 -2.36
C GLU A 112 -0.64 8.87 -3.18
N ALA A 113 -1.22 7.70 -2.90
CA ALA A 113 -2.48 7.30 -3.50
C ALA A 113 -3.21 6.34 -2.58
N ILE A 114 -4.53 6.44 -2.52
CA ILE A 114 -5.36 5.54 -1.71
C ILE A 114 -6.27 4.69 -2.59
N PRO A 115 -6.52 3.43 -2.21
CA PRO A 115 -7.41 2.57 -2.95
C PRO A 115 -8.85 3.04 -2.76
N LEU A 116 -9.60 3.09 -3.85
CA LEU A 116 -11.04 3.26 -3.88
C LEU A 116 -11.65 1.94 -4.35
N PHE A 117 -12.29 1.27 -3.40
CA PHE A 117 -13.14 0.11 -3.60
C PHE A 117 -14.51 0.59 -4.06
N SER A 118 -15.10 -0.14 -5.00
CA SER A 118 -16.45 0.05 -5.52
C SER A 118 -17.32 -1.17 -5.23
N ASN A 119 -18.64 -0.98 -5.31
CA ASN A 119 -19.60 -2.06 -5.20
C ASN A 119 -19.64 -3.00 -6.43
N LEU A 120 -18.68 -2.90 -7.36
CA LEU A 120 -18.59 -3.69 -8.59
C LEU A 120 -17.28 -4.48 -8.65
N ALA A 121 -17.25 -5.67 -8.02
CA ALA A 121 -16.12 -6.61 -8.17
C ALA A 121 -14.75 -6.01 -7.82
N SER A 122 -14.69 -5.22 -6.75
CA SER A 122 -13.43 -4.67 -6.25
C SER A 122 -13.00 -5.33 -4.94
N GLU A 123 -11.76 -5.82 -4.89
CA GLU A 123 -11.21 -6.48 -3.72
C GLU A 123 -9.68 -6.50 -3.75
N MET A 124 -9.10 -6.77 -2.58
CA MET A 124 -7.73 -7.27 -2.47
C MET A 124 -7.78 -8.64 -1.80
N LEU A 125 -7.27 -9.67 -2.49
CA LEU A 125 -7.37 -11.06 -2.08
C LEU A 125 -5.99 -11.64 -1.78
N SER A 126 -5.81 -12.24 -0.61
CA SER A 126 -4.60 -12.99 -0.30
C SER A 126 -4.37 -14.12 -1.30
N THR A 127 -3.12 -14.24 -1.76
CA THR A 127 -2.70 -15.31 -2.68
C THR A 127 -2.30 -16.61 -1.96
N VAL A 128 -2.29 -16.60 -0.62
CA VAL A 128 -1.93 -17.73 0.23
C VAL A 128 -3.04 -17.96 1.27
N PRO A 129 -3.54 -19.20 1.43
CA PRO A 129 -4.44 -19.55 2.52
C PRO A 129 -3.72 -19.37 3.87
N ASP A 130 -4.35 -18.69 4.81
CA ASP A 130 -3.66 -18.24 6.01
C ASP A 130 -4.46 -18.41 7.30
N ALA A 131 -4.30 -19.59 7.89
CA ALA A 131 -4.81 -19.87 9.23
C ALA A 131 -4.15 -18.99 10.32
N ALA A 132 -3.00 -18.36 10.07
CA ALA A 132 -2.33 -17.51 11.06
C ALA A 132 -3.05 -16.18 11.30
N LEU A 133 -3.98 -15.79 10.43
CA LEU A 133 -4.87 -14.64 10.64
C LEU A 133 -6.20 -15.04 11.29
N SER A 134 -6.29 -16.23 11.89
CA SER A 134 -7.41 -16.62 12.76
C SER A 134 -6.92 -17.38 13.99
N PRO A 135 -5.99 -16.80 14.77
CA PRO A 135 -5.47 -17.38 16.01
C PRO A 135 -6.49 -17.30 17.15
N ASP A 136 -6.15 -17.89 18.30
CA ASP A 136 -6.98 -17.84 19.51
C ASP A 136 -7.07 -16.42 20.10
N GLU A 137 -6.11 -15.53 19.81
CA GLU A 137 -6.17 -14.12 20.20
C GLU A 137 -5.61 -13.20 19.11
N PHE A 138 -6.27 -12.08 18.83
CA PHE A 138 -5.80 -11.12 17.85
C PHE A 138 -6.41 -9.72 18.00
N THR A 139 -5.82 -8.78 17.26
CA THR A 139 -6.39 -7.46 16.96
C THR A 139 -6.29 -7.20 15.46
N ALA A 140 -7.40 -6.88 14.82
CA ALA A 140 -7.45 -6.40 13.44
C ALA A 140 -7.92 -4.95 13.43
N GLU A 141 -7.21 -4.06 12.75
CA GLU A 141 -7.56 -2.65 12.69
C GLU A 141 -7.27 -2.03 11.32
N PHE A 142 -8.01 -0.99 10.97
CA PHE A 142 -7.86 -0.24 9.73
C PHE A 142 -8.57 1.10 9.81
N ARG A 143 -8.29 1.98 8.85
CA ARG A 143 -9.05 3.21 8.63
C ARG A 143 -9.93 3.06 7.39
N VAL A 144 -11.18 3.48 7.50
CA VAL A 144 -12.18 3.41 6.41
C VAL A 144 -12.81 4.78 6.17
N ARG A 145 -13.12 5.06 4.91
CA ARG A 145 -13.93 6.21 4.48
C ARG A 145 -14.93 5.75 3.43
N LEU A 146 -16.16 5.49 3.85
CA LEU A 146 -17.22 4.99 2.97
C LEU A 146 -17.77 6.10 2.06
N GLN A 147 -18.06 5.78 0.80
CA GLN A 147 -18.71 6.71 -0.14
C GLN A 147 -20.22 6.48 -0.23
N SER A 148 -20.65 5.23 -0.09
CA SER A 148 -22.06 4.89 0.09
C SER A 148 -22.19 3.58 0.85
N TYR A 149 -23.40 3.31 1.35
CA TYR A 149 -23.73 2.00 1.93
C TYR A 149 -24.26 1.01 0.89
N ASP A 150 -24.29 1.38 -0.39
CA ASP A 150 -24.88 0.55 -1.42
C ASP A 150 -24.01 -0.66 -1.70
N ALA A 151 -24.58 -1.85 -1.53
CA ALA A 151 -23.99 -3.10 -1.99
C ALA A 151 -25.08 -4.00 -2.55
N ASP A 152 -24.67 -4.97 -3.37
CA ASP A 152 -25.57 -5.99 -3.94
C ASP A 152 -26.04 -7.02 -2.90
N GLN A 153 -25.46 -6.98 -1.69
CA GLN A 153 -25.76 -7.87 -0.57
C GLN A 153 -26.34 -7.09 0.60
N ILE A 154 -26.66 -7.81 1.68
CA ILE A 154 -27.21 -7.22 2.90
C ILE A 154 -26.15 -6.69 3.88
N VAL A 155 -24.91 -7.10 3.64
CA VAL A 155 -23.71 -6.63 4.32
C VAL A 155 -22.60 -6.48 3.28
N ALA A 156 -21.64 -5.61 3.57
CA ALA A 156 -20.38 -5.50 2.87
C ALA A 156 -19.23 -5.75 3.86
N ASP A 157 -18.32 -6.64 3.48
CA ASP A 157 -17.19 -7.03 4.34
C ASP A 157 -16.00 -6.11 4.02
N MET A 158 -15.43 -5.49 5.04
CA MET A 158 -14.30 -4.54 4.89
C MET A 158 -12.97 -5.26 4.99
N VAL A 159 -12.76 -6.01 6.06
CA VAL A 159 -11.53 -6.79 6.29
C VAL A 159 -11.91 -8.07 7.01
N GLY A 160 -11.32 -9.20 6.59
CA GLY A 160 -11.49 -10.45 7.31
C GLY A 160 -11.02 -11.69 6.57
N THR A 161 -11.24 -12.82 7.23
CA THR A 161 -10.96 -14.18 6.75
C THR A 161 -12.25 -15.01 6.64
N LEU A 162 -13.41 -14.46 7.03
CA LEU A 162 -14.66 -15.20 7.20
C LEU A 162 -15.04 -16.04 5.99
N ASN A 163 -15.02 -17.36 6.17
CA ASN A 163 -15.36 -18.32 5.15
C ASN A 163 -16.58 -19.15 5.58
N GLN A 164 -17.32 -19.66 4.60
CA GLN A 164 -18.32 -20.69 4.82
C GLN A 164 -18.28 -21.69 3.67
N VAL A 165 -17.77 -22.87 3.98
CA VAL A 165 -17.62 -23.98 3.02
C VAL A 165 -18.89 -24.85 3.05
N SER A 166 -19.12 -25.60 1.97
CA SER A 166 -20.18 -26.60 1.77
C SER A 166 -20.77 -27.19 3.07
N GLY A 167 -22.10 -27.17 3.22
CA GLY A 167 -22.79 -27.75 4.38
C GLY A 167 -22.94 -26.83 5.61
N LEU A 168 -22.84 -25.51 5.42
CA LEU A 168 -22.97 -24.47 6.45
C LEU A 168 -21.78 -24.38 7.44
N ASN A 169 -20.64 -25.01 7.15
CA ASN A 169 -19.45 -24.92 7.99
C ASN A 169 -18.75 -23.58 7.84
N THR A 170 -18.72 -22.79 8.91
CA THR A 170 -18.15 -21.45 8.95
C THR A 170 -16.82 -21.40 9.69
N SER A 171 -16.01 -20.40 9.38
CA SER A 171 -14.72 -20.19 10.03
C SER A 171 -14.23 -18.76 9.88
N GLY A 172 -13.24 -18.38 10.67
CA GLY A 172 -12.60 -17.07 10.62
C GLY A 172 -13.49 -15.94 11.12
N TRP A 173 -13.19 -14.72 10.71
CA TRP A 173 -13.83 -13.51 11.23
C TRP A 173 -14.02 -12.46 10.14
N ALA A 174 -14.95 -11.53 10.34
CA ALA A 174 -15.13 -10.38 9.47
C ALA A 174 -15.55 -9.14 10.25
N ILE A 175 -14.94 -8.00 9.89
CA ILE A 175 -15.44 -6.67 10.22
C ILE A 175 -16.17 -6.17 8.98
N ARG A 176 -17.45 -5.83 9.14
CA ARG A 176 -18.39 -5.56 8.05
C ARG A 176 -19.33 -4.41 8.40
N TYR A 177 -20.16 -3.99 7.45
CA TYR A 177 -21.27 -3.09 7.70
C TYR A 177 -22.53 -3.53 6.96
N PHE A 178 -23.71 -3.19 7.50
CA PHE A 178 -24.99 -3.50 6.87
C PHE A 178 -25.32 -2.52 5.73
N THR A 179 -25.88 -3.02 4.64
CA THR A 179 -26.05 -2.26 3.38
C THR A 179 -27.52 -2.13 2.93
N THR A 180 -28.45 -2.87 3.53
CA THR A 180 -29.88 -2.81 3.13
C THR A 180 -30.66 -1.68 3.78
N PRO A 181 -31.74 -1.19 3.15
CA PRO A 181 -32.62 -0.16 3.72
C PRO A 181 -33.56 -0.63 4.84
N PHE A 182 -33.50 -1.90 5.26
CA PHE A 182 -34.42 -2.47 6.25
C PHE A 182 -33.80 -2.43 7.66
N ALA A 183 -33.63 -1.21 8.19
CA ALA A 183 -32.99 -0.90 9.46
C ALA A 183 -31.51 -1.33 9.53
N ASN A 184 -30.68 -0.51 10.18
CA ASN A 184 -29.24 -0.73 10.41
C ASN A 184 -28.30 -0.45 9.23
N THR A 185 -28.73 0.22 8.17
CA THR A 185 -27.81 0.64 7.07
C THR A 185 -26.62 1.44 7.60
N GLY A 186 -25.40 1.05 7.21
CA GLY A 186 -24.14 1.67 7.64
C GLY A 186 -23.68 1.28 9.03
N VAL A 187 -24.45 0.45 9.76
CA VAL A 187 -24.05 -0.02 11.09
C VAL A 187 -22.88 -0.99 10.96
N VAL A 188 -21.82 -0.73 11.73
CA VAL A 188 -20.63 -1.58 11.82
C VAL A 188 -20.94 -2.88 12.58
N ASP A 189 -20.30 -3.97 12.18
CA ASP A 189 -20.49 -5.28 12.79
C ASP A 189 -19.17 -6.09 12.80
N PHE A 190 -19.03 -6.98 13.79
CA PHE A 190 -17.89 -7.88 13.95
C PHE A 190 -18.39 -9.29 14.28
N ILE A 191 -18.10 -10.24 13.40
CA ILE A 191 -18.57 -11.63 13.53
C ILE A 191 -17.46 -12.65 13.44
N ILE A 192 -17.72 -13.82 14.03
CA ILE A 192 -16.87 -15.02 13.89
C ILE A 192 -17.68 -16.22 13.40
N GLY A 193 -17.05 -17.06 12.57
CA GLY A 193 -17.55 -18.38 12.22
C GLY A 193 -17.15 -19.42 13.27
N VAL A 194 -18.06 -20.32 13.65
CA VAL A 194 -17.85 -21.26 14.77
C VAL A 194 -18.05 -22.73 14.39
N GLY A 195 -18.13 -23.03 13.09
CA GLY A 195 -18.03 -24.39 12.57
C GLY A 195 -19.30 -24.92 11.89
N PRO A 196 -19.48 -26.25 11.84
CA PRO A 196 -20.53 -26.91 11.03
C PRO A 196 -21.87 -27.06 11.74
N GLU A 197 -21.96 -26.72 13.03
CA GLU A 197 -23.17 -26.85 13.82
C GLU A 197 -23.75 -25.48 14.18
N ALA A 198 -25.08 -25.41 14.34
CA ALA A 198 -25.72 -24.18 14.75
C ALA A 198 -25.35 -23.82 16.20
N PRO A 199 -25.11 -22.52 16.52
CA PRO A 199 -25.20 -21.39 15.60
C PRO A 199 -23.96 -21.30 14.71
N PHE A 200 -24.12 -21.20 13.39
CA PHE A 200 -22.98 -21.16 12.45
C PHE A 200 -22.11 -19.90 12.63
N PHE A 201 -22.67 -18.81 13.16
CA PHE A 201 -21.91 -17.61 13.45
C PHE A 201 -22.20 -17.17 14.88
N VAL A 202 -21.22 -16.51 15.49
CA VAL A 202 -21.47 -15.63 16.62
C VAL A 202 -21.50 -14.20 16.06
N GLU A 203 -22.66 -13.58 16.20
CA GLU A 203 -22.97 -12.21 15.78
C GLU A 203 -23.51 -11.46 17.01
N PRO A 204 -22.67 -10.69 17.70
CA PRO A 204 -23.09 -9.88 18.84
C PRO A 204 -24.14 -8.83 18.44
N ASP A 205 -24.99 -8.43 19.38
CA ASP A 205 -25.86 -7.27 19.21
C ASP A 205 -25.02 -5.99 19.43
N VAL A 206 -24.40 -5.51 18.34
CA VAL A 206 -23.55 -4.31 18.35
C VAL A 206 -24.43 -3.05 18.55
N PRO A 207 -24.08 -2.12 19.45
CA PRO A 207 -24.80 -0.85 19.54
C PRO A 207 -24.79 -0.11 18.19
N ASP A 208 -25.94 0.46 17.81
CA ASP A 208 -26.09 1.16 16.54
C ASP A 208 -25.08 2.30 16.36
N TYR A 209 -23.97 2.02 15.70
CA TYR A 209 -23.00 2.99 15.23
C TYR A 209 -22.96 2.96 13.71
N ILE A 210 -23.47 4.04 13.10
CA ILE A 210 -23.47 4.21 11.65
C ILE A 210 -22.15 4.88 11.25
N ILE A 211 -21.36 4.21 10.42
CA ILE A 211 -20.09 4.75 9.90
C ILE A 211 -20.39 5.98 9.03
N PRO A 212 -19.95 7.21 9.38
CA PRO A 212 -20.21 8.39 8.56
C PRO A 212 -19.65 8.26 7.14
N LEU A 213 -20.43 8.74 6.16
CA LEU A 213 -19.98 8.79 4.77
C LEU A 213 -18.99 9.94 4.56
N ASN A 214 -17.96 9.68 3.77
CA ASN A 214 -16.91 10.61 3.36
C ASN A 214 -16.06 11.16 4.52
N GLU A 215 -16.11 10.53 5.68
CA GLU A 215 -15.26 10.81 6.84
C GLU A 215 -14.39 9.59 7.15
N TRP A 216 -13.15 9.84 7.57
CA TRP A 216 -12.26 8.78 8.03
C TRP A 216 -12.67 8.33 9.41
N VAL A 217 -12.79 7.01 9.58
CA VAL A 217 -13.05 6.35 10.85
C VAL A 217 -12.01 5.27 11.05
N HIS A 218 -11.43 5.20 12.24
CA HIS A 218 -10.62 4.05 12.65
C HIS A 218 -11.52 2.99 13.26
N ILE A 219 -11.36 1.74 12.83
CA ILE A 219 -12.08 0.59 13.36
C ILE A 219 -11.07 -0.45 13.80
N ALA A 220 -11.20 -0.94 15.03
CA ALA A 220 -10.44 -2.08 15.53
C ALA A 220 -11.35 -3.13 16.16
N ALA A 221 -11.09 -4.40 15.90
CA ALA A 221 -11.72 -5.52 16.58
C ALA A 221 -10.66 -6.36 17.29
N THR A 222 -10.94 -6.74 18.53
CA THR A 222 -10.09 -7.66 19.30
C THR A 222 -10.86 -8.94 19.62
N TYR A 223 -10.12 -10.03 19.72
CA TYR A 223 -10.64 -11.34 20.08
C TYR A 223 -9.64 -12.08 20.96
N ASN A 224 -10.12 -12.84 21.95
CA ASN A 224 -9.27 -13.66 22.84
C ASN A 224 -9.91 -15.03 23.17
N ASN A 225 -10.42 -15.72 22.14
CA ASN A 225 -11.10 -17.02 22.21
C ASN A 225 -12.50 -16.97 22.85
N GLN A 226 -12.73 -16.05 23.79
CA GLN A 226 -13.98 -15.96 24.56
C GLN A 226 -14.58 -14.56 24.59
N ASN A 227 -13.81 -13.52 24.32
CA ASN A 227 -14.31 -12.15 24.33
C ASN A 227 -14.07 -11.49 22.97
N MET A 228 -15.09 -10.79 22.47
CA MET A 228 -15.06 -10.00 21.25
C MET A 228 -15.24 -8.54 21.64
N LYS A 229 -14.37 -7.66 21.15
CA LYS A 229 -14.49 -6.21 21.33
C LYS A 229 -14.43 -5.50 19.99
N LEU A 230 -15.16 -4.40 19.89
CA LEU A 230 -15.14 -3.51 18.74
C LEU A 230 -14.90 -2.09 19.22
N TYR A 231 -13.99 -1.39 18.56
CA TYR A 231 -13.57 -0.03 18.87
C TYR A 231 -13.76 0.85 17.65
N ILE A 232 -14.21 2.08 17.88
CA ILE A 232 -14.38 3.11 16.87
C ILE A 232 -13.65 4.36 17.33
N ASP A 233 -12.73 4.86 16.50
CA ASP A 233 -11.86 5.99 16.83
C ASP A 233 -11.20 5.85 18.22
N GLY A 234 -10.73 4.64 18.51
CA GLY A 234 -10.06 4.31 19.76
C GLY A 234 -10.98 4.11 20.97
N VAL A 235 -12.29 4.31 20.83
CA VAL A 235 -13.28 4.15 21.92
C VAL A 235 -14.00 2.80 21.77
N LYS A 236 -14.06 2.02 22.86
CA LYS A 236 -14.75 0.73 22.87
C LYS A 236 -16.27 0.91 22.68
N LEU A 237 -16.78 0.38 21.57
CA LEU A 237 -18.19 0.33 21.21
C LEU A 237 -18.88 -0.93 21.76
N LEU A 238 -18.20 -2.09 21.68
CA LEU A 238 -18.74 -3.40 22.08
C LEU A 238 -17.74 -4.14 22.97
N GLU A 239 -18.28 -4.89 23.93
CA GLU A 239 -17.61 -6.00 24.61
C GLU A 239 -18.63 -7.13 24.78
N PHE A 240 -18.30 -8.32 24.30
CA PHE A 240 -19.21 -9.46 24.25
C PHE A 240 -18.50 -10.77 24.58
N ASP A 241 -19.05 -11.51 25.54
CA ASP A 241 -18.58 -12.85 25.88
C ASP A 241 -19.16 -13.87 24.90
N SER A 242 -18.33 -14.32 23.95
CA SER A 242 -18.70 -15.32 22.96
C SER A 242 -19.01 -16.67 23.61
N PRO A 243 -20.17 -17.28 23.32
CA PRO A 243 -20.53 -18.58 23.86
C PRO A 243 -19.76 -19.74 23.21
N LEU A 244 -19.13 -19.50 22.06
CA LEU A 244 -18.40 -20.49 21.28
C LEU A 244 -17.08 -19.89 20.76
N PRO A 245 -16.01 -20.69 20.68
CA PRO A 245 -14.76 -20.24 20.09
C PRO A 245 -14.91 -20.10 18.57
N MET A 246 -14.13 -19.20 17.98
CA MET A 246 -13.98 -19.09 16.53
C MET A 246 -13.41 -20.42 16.02
N ASN A 247 -14.03 -20.94 14.97
CA ASN A 247 -13.48 -22.07 14.25
C ASN A 247 -12.42 -21.54 13.27
N PRO A 248 -11.14 -21.93 13.40
CA PRO A 248 -10.15 -21.61 12.38
C PRO A 248 -10.49 -22.37 11.10
N ASP A 249 -10.18 -21.80 9.94
CA ASP A 249 -10.56 -22.42 8.66
C ASP A 249 -9.69 -23.63 8.33
N PRO A 250 -10.29 -24.85 8.22
CA PRO A 250 -9.55 -26.08 7.96
C PRO A 250 -9.07 -26.21 6.51
N ALA A 251 -9.61 -25.42 5.57
CA ALA A 251 -9.18 -25.39 4.16
C ALA A 251 -8.16 -24.28 3.86
N GLY A 252 -7.88 -23.44 4.87
CA GLY A 252 -7.08 -22.22 4.76
C GLY A 252 -7.94 -21.05 4.27
N SER A 253 -8.31 -20.15 5.19
CA SER A 253 -9.02 -18.93 4.82
C SER A 253 -8.09 -18.01 4.05
N PHE A 254 -8.61 -17.38 3.01
CA PHE A 254 -7.89 -16.29 2.36
C PHE A 254 -8.21 -15.01 3.10
N PHE A 255 -7.21 -14.20 3.44
CA PHE A 255 -7.46 -12.85 3.91
C PHE A 255 -8.00 -11.97 2.76
N ARG A 256 -8.99 -11.13 3.04
CA ARG A 256 -9.57 -10.19 2.06
C ARG A 256 -9.72 -8.78 2.64
N ILE A 257 -9.57 -7.81 1.74
CA ILE A 257 -9.90 -6.41 1.97
C ILE A 257 -10.94 -5.99 0.90
N GLY A 258 -12.03 -5.38 1.34
CA GLY A 258 -13.07 -4.82 0.50
C GLY A 258 -14.09 -5.84 -0.06
N ASN A 259 -14.03 -7.11 0.32
CA ASN A 259 -15.01 -8.14 -0.03
C ASN A 259 -14.97 -9.32 0.95
N SER A 260 -15.96 -10.22 0.86
CA SER A 260 -16.06 -11.43 1.66
C SER A 260 -15.35 -12.63 1.03
N VAL A 261 -14.79 -13.51 1.86
CA VAL A 261 -14.26 -14.82 1.41
C VAL A 261 -15.40 -15.79 1.19
N PHE A 262 -16.38 -15.77 2.09
CA PHE A 262 -17.57 -16.59 2.01
C PHE A 262 -18.37 -16.34 0.74
N LYS A 263 -18.74 -15.07 0.49
CA LYS A 263 -19.74 -14.75 -0.54
C LYS A 263 -19.34 -13.53 -1.35
N ASP A 264 -19.04 -13.78 -2.62
CA ASP A 264 -18.82 -12.72 -3.58
C ASP A 264 -20.05 -11.79 -3.70
N GLY A 265 -19.80 -10.51 -3.96
CA GLY A 265 -20.85 -9.47 -3.98
C GLY A 265 -20.99 -8.65 -2.70
N ARG A 266 -20.23 -8.97 -1.63
CA ARG A 266 -20.21 -8.20 -0.38
C ARG A 266 -19.17 -7.08 -0.42
N TYR A 267 -19.13 -6.35 -1.52
CA TYR A 267 -18.11 -5.36 -1.80
C TYR A 267 -18.29 -4.11 -0.92
N THR A 268 -17.19 -3.62 -0.38
CA THR A 268 -17.14 -2.30 0.27
C THR A 268 -17.09 -1.20 -0.77
N ASN A 269 -17.82 -0.10 -0.55
CA ASN A 269 -17.78 1.08 -1.41
C ASN A 269 -17.14 2.28 -0.69
N GLY A 270 -15.85 2.50 -0.92
CA GLY A 270 -15.08 3.54 -0.24
C GLY A 270 -13.58 3.27 -0.22
N ASN A 271 -12.87 3.98 0.63
CA ASN A 271 -11.44 3.78 0.84
C ASN A 271 -11.19 2.95 2.10
N ILE A 272 -10.24 2.02 2.05
CA ILE A 272 -9.71 1.29 3.21
C ILE A 272 -8.19 1.45 3.17
N ILE A 273 -7.60 1.92 4.27
CA ILE A 273 -6.15 2.11 4.40
C ILE A 273 -5.67 1.59 5.76
N ASP A 274 -4.36 1.49 5.90
CA ASP A 274 -3.70 1.24 7.18
C ASP A 274 -4.17 -0.05 7.86
N VAL A 275 -4.25 -1.11 7.07
CA VAL A 275 -4.76 -2.41 7.53
C VAL A 275 -3.67 -3.13 8.30
N ARG A 276 -3.91 -3.38 9.59
CA ARG A 276 -2.98 -4.02 10.51
C ARG A 276 -3.60 -5.25 11.13
N PHE A 277 -2.78 -6.26 11.36
CA PHE A 277 -3.15 -7.44 12.15
C PHE A 277 -2.07 -7.76 13.17
N TRP A 278 -2.50 -7.91 14.42
CA TRP A 278 -1.67 -8.25 15.56
C TRP A 278 -2.11 -9.57 16.15
N ASP A 279 -1.16 -10.46 16.43
CA ASP A 279 -1.36 -11.77 17.08
C ASP A 279 -1.38 -11.63 18.61
N VAL A 280 -2.18 -10.67 19.08
CA VAL A 280 -2.41 -10.35 20.50
C VAL A 280 -3.69 -9.53 20.63
N GLU A 281 -4.40 -9.68 21.74
CA GLU A 281 -5.46 -8.74 22.15
C GLU A 281 -4.82 -7.43 22.64
N ARG A 282 -4.81 -6.39 21.80
CA ARG A 282 -4.30 -5.07 22.17
C ARG A 282 -5.26 -4.38 23.14
N THR A 283 -4.67 -3.63 24.07
CA THR A 283 -5.39 -2.76 24.99
C THR A 283 -5.92 -1.51 24.29
N GLU A 284 -6.87 -0.82 24.93
CA GLU A 284 -7.39 0.46 24.42
C GLU A 284 -6.27 1.50 24.25
N GLU A 285 -5.30 1.56 25.16
CA GLU A 285 -4.13 2.45 25.05
C GLU A 285 -3.30 2.12 23.80
N GLU A 286 -2.99 0.84 23.60
CA GLU A 286 -2.25 0.38 22.41
C GLU A 286 -3.03 0.59 21.11
N ILE A 287 -4.36 0.53 21.11
CA ILE A 287 -5.18 0.85 19.91
C ILE A 287 -5.14 2.36 19.61
N ASN A 288 -5.07 3.19 20.64
CA ASN A 288 -4.94 4.63 20.47
C ASN A 288 -3.53 5.06 20.02
N ASP A 289 -2.52 4.20 20.18
CA ASP A 289 -1.18 4.42 19.63
C ASP A 289 -1.22 4.36 18.10
N ASN A 290 -0.91 5.47 17.43
CA ASN A 290 -0.95 5.61 15.96
C ASN A 290 -2.37 5.41 15.37
N LEU A 291 -3.41 5.84 16.10
CA LEU A 291 -4.81 5.78 15.66
C LEU A 291 -5.04 6.49 14.31
N SER A 292 -4.39 7.63 14.12
CA SER A 292 -4.55 8.50 12.93
C SER A 292 -3.30 8.54 12.03
N ASP A 293 -2.24 7.87 12.43
CA ASP A 293 -0.93 7.91 11.78
C ASP A 293 -0.60 6.53 11.21
N PHE A 294 0.09 6.47 10.07
CA PHE A 294 0.66 5.21 9.58
C PHE A 294 1.79 4.75 10.51
N LEU A 295 2.01 3.43 10.61
CA LEU A 295 3.23 2.93 11.25
C LEU A 295 4.43 3.33 10.38
N GLU A 296 5.52 3.68 11.05
CA GLU A 296 6.80 4.07 10.44
C GLU A 296 7.81 2.92 10.54
N PRO A 297 8.75 2.78 9.59
CA PRO A 297 9.76 1.73 9.65
C PRO A 297 10.71 1.91 10.87
N PRO A 298 11.28 0.82 11.42
CA PRO A 298 11.16 -0.56 10.96
C PRO A 298 9.82 -1.21 11.34
N PHE A 299 9.29 -2.07 10.45
CA PHE A 299 7.99 -2.74 10.62
C PHE A 299 8.08 -4.06 11.41
N ASP A 300 8.98 -4.12 12.39
CA ASP A 300 9.26 -5.29 13.23
C ASP A 300 8.60 -5.20 14.62
N HIS A 301 7.49 -4.46 14.71
CA HIS A 301 6.73 -4.31 15.95
C HIS A 301 6.33 -5.67 16.53
N PRO A 302 6.48 -5.88 17.86
CA PRO A 302 6.08 -7.13 18.50
C PRO A 302 4.63 -7.50 18.17
N ASN A 303 4.42 -8.78 17.84
CA ASN A 303 3.13 -9.37 17.49
C ASN A 303 2.46 -8.81 16.22
N LEU A 304 3.06 -7.87 15.48
CA LEU A 304 2.56 -7.47 14.16
C LEU A 304 2.77 -8.61 13.17
N LYS A 305 1.70 -9.07 12.52
CA LYS A 305 1.78 -10.13 11.50
C LYS A 305 1.55 -9.63 10.10
N LEU A 306 0.70 -8.63 9.93
CA LEU A 306 0.33 -8.10 8.64
C LEU A 306 0.20 -6.59 8.75
N TYR A 307 0.80 -5.89 7.79
CA TYR A 307 0.63 -4.44 7.67
C TYR A 307 0.59 -4.01 6.20
N PHE A 308 -0.58 -3.55 5.74
CA PHE A 308 -0.74 -2.88 4.47
C PHE A 308 -1.06 -1.39 4.71
N PRO A 309 -0.09 -0.48 4.52
CA PRO A 309 -0.33 0.95 4.63
C PRO A 309 -1.42 1.42 3.64
N LEU A 310 -1.38 0.93 2.39
CA LEU A 310 -2.28 1.32 1.30
C LEU A 310 -2.35 2.84 1.07
N ASN A 311 -1.22 3.53 1.28
CA ASN A 311 -1.05 4.95 1.05
C ASN A 311 -0.27 5.25 -0.24
N ALA A 312 -0.01 4.23 -1.06
CA ALA A 312 0.58 4.36 -2.38
C ALA A 312 0.07 3.27 -3.33
N ASN A 313 0.05 3.58 -4.64
CA ASN A 313 -0.24 2.61 -5.68
C ASN A 313 1.01 1.80 -6.04
N LEU A 314 1.07 0.55 -5.56
CA LEU A 314 2.17 -0.38 -5.85
C LEU A 314 1.82 -1.43 -6.91
N GLY A 315 0.74 -1.19 -7.67
CA GLY A 315 0.33 -2.04 -8.79
C GLY A 315 -0.68 -3.13 -8.42
N LYS A 316 -0.54 -4.31 -9.03
CA LYS A 316 -1.55 -5.38 -9.00
C LYS A 316 -1.33 -6.44 -7.94
N VAL A 317 -0.12 -6.55 -7.41
CA VAL A 317 0.23 -7.50 -6.35
C VAL A 317 0.96 -6.71 -5.29
N LEU A 318 0.34 -6.55 -4.13
CA LEU A 318 0.92 -5.83 -3.01
C LEU A 318 1.57 -6.84 -2.07
N THR A 319 2.78 -6.53 -1.61
CA THR A 319 3.40 -7.26 -0.49
C THR A 319 3.28 -6.39 0.75
N ASP A 320 2.89 -6.99 1.87
CA ASP A 320 2.76 -6.27 3.13
C ASP A 320 4.13 -5.87 3.68
N GLU A 321 4.14 -4.97 4.66
CA GLU A 321 5.37 -4.42 5.20
C GLU A 321 6.15 -5.38 6.11
N THR A 322 5.48 -6.41 6.67
CA THR A 322 6.18 -7.51 7.37
C THR A 322 6.85 -8.49 6.41
N LYS A 323 6.61 -8.34 5.09
CA LYS A 323 7.11 -9.18 4.01
C LYS A 323 6.62 -10.64 4.07
N THR A 324 5.51 -10.88 4.76
CA THR A 324 4.91 -12.21 4.96
C THR A 324 3.78 -12.47 3.97
N TYR A 325 2.98 -11.45 3.67
CA TYR A 325 1.70 -11.59 2.99
C TYR A 325 1.65 -10.84 1.66
N LYS A 326 0.86 -11.38 0.73
CA LYS A 326 0.62 -10.78 -0.58
C LYS A 326 -0.85 -10.80 -0.95
N VAL A 327 -1.34 -9.69 -1.48
CA VAL A 327 -2.70 -9.57 -2.00
C VAL A 327 -2.71 -9.21 -3.49
N ASP A 328 -3.58 -9.86 -4.25
CA ASP A 328 -3.91 -9.48 -5.62
C ASP A 328 -4.98 -8.38 -5.59
N VAL A 329 -4.73 -7.28 -6.31
CA VAL A 329 -5.64 -6.14 -6.42
C VAL A 329 -6.51 -6.31 -7.67
N ALA A 330 -7.83 -6.41 -7.47
CA ALA A 330 -8.80 -6.57 -8.54
C ALA A 330 -9.90 -5.50 -8.43
N GLY A 331 -10.23 -4.83 -9.54
CA GLY A 331 -11.35 -3.86 -9.59
C GLY A 331 -11.18 -2.58 -8.74
N VAL A 332 -10.07 -2.41 -8.03
CA VAL A 332 -9.77 -1.22 -7.22
C VAL A 332 -9.15 -0.12 -8.09
N THR A 333 -9.62 1.12 -7.91
CA THR A 333 -9.00 2.31 -8.50
C THR A 333 -8.13 3.02 -7.48
N TRP A 334 -7.09 3.73 -7.92
CA TRP A 334 -6.21 4.51 -7.02
C TRP A 334 -6.49 6.00 -7.19
N GLN A 335 -6.70 6.70 -6.08
CA GLN A 335 -6.92 8.15 -6.04
C GLN A 335 -5.67 8.83 -5.49
N GLU A 336 -5.05 9.70 -6.29
CA GLU A 336 -3.98 10.59 -5.83
C GLU A 336 -4.51 11.53 -4.73
N GLN A 337 -3.68 11.80 -3.71
CA GLN A 337 -4.04 12.66 -2.58
C GLN A 337 -3.69 14.14 -2.79
#